data_AF-A0A9D2ATK6-F1
#
_entry.id   AF-A0A9D2ATK6-F1
#
_cell.length_a   1.000
_cell.length_b   1.000
_cell.length_c   1.000
_cell.angle_alpha   90.00
_cell.angle_beta   90.00
_cell.angle_gamma   90.00
#
_symmetry.space_group_name_H-M   'P 1'
#
loop_
_entity.id
_entity.type
_entity.pdbx_description
1 polymer ?
#
loop_
_entity_poly.entity_id
_entity_poly.type
_entity_poly.pdbx_seq_one_letter_code
_entity_poly.pdbx_strand_id
1 'polypeptide(L)' 'TKDKKYMIEVKAVNQTDTEEVREKARAAVKWCECASQVDADGKVWEYRLIPGDKIVVGNTLKYVAGLAVAVSTED' A
#
# COMPACT_ATOMS: atom_id res chain seq x y z
N THR A 1 6.60 -10.91 -1.68
CA THR A 1 6.29 -12.32 -1.38
C THR A 1 6.70 -13.18 -2.56
N LYS A 2 6.34 -14.47 -2.57
CA LYS A 2 6.59 -15.33 -3.73
C LYS A 2 5.87 -14.78 -4.99
N ASP A 3 4.63 -14.33 -4.84
CA ASP A 3 3.77 -14.03 -5.99
C ASP A 3 3.63 -12.54 -6.33
N LYS A 4 3.94 -11.64 -5.39
CA LYS A 4 3.78 -10.18 -5.59
C LYS A 4 4.79 -9.34 -4.81
N LYS A 5 4.97 -8.08 -5.21
CA LYS A 5 5.77 -7.08 -4.51
C LYS A 5 4.82 -6.07 -3.84
N TYR A 6 5.19 -5.59 -2.65
CA TYR A 6 4.37 -4.64 -1.90
C TYR A 6 5.14 -3.33 -1.73
N MET A 7 4.47 -2.22 -1.96
CA MET A 7 4.90 -0.90 -1.51
C MET A 7 4.04 -0.50 -0.32
N ILE A 8 4.65 -0.44 0.87
CA ILE A 8 3.93 -0.20 2.12
C ILE A 8 4.27 1.18 2.63
N GLU A 9 3.25 1.99 2.86
CA GLU A 9 3.35 3.26 3.58
C GLU A 9 2.66 3.10 4.94
N VAL A 10 3.31 3.57 5.99
CA VAL A 10 2.75 3.58 7.35
C VAL A 10 2.50 5.02 7.76
N LYS A 11 1.30 5.30 8.25
CA LYS A 11 0.92 6.62 8.77
C LYS A 11 0.18 6.52 10.09
N ALA A 12 0.25 7.59 10.88
CA ALA A 12 -0.59 7.71 12.06
C ALA A 12 -2.06 7.65 11.64
N VAL A 13 -2.90 6.99 12.46
CA VAL A 13 -4.32 6.73 12.12
C VAL A 13 -5.08 8.03 11.83
N ASN A 14 -4.82 9.08 12.60
CA ASN A 14 -5.44 10.39 12.42
C ASN A 14 -4.90 11.17 11.20
N GLN A 15 -3.94 10.60 10.46
CA GLN A 15 -3.33 11.22 9.29
C GLN A 15 -3.61 10.45 8.00
N THR A 16 -4.20 9.25 8.03
CA THR A 16 -4.42 8.45 6.81
C THR A 16 -5.42 9.07 5.84
N ASP A 17 -6.28 9.96 6.35
CA ASP A 17 -7.32 10.65 5.58
C ASP A 17 -6.96 12.10 5.23
N THR A 18 -5.74 12.56 5.53
CA THR A 18 -5.32 13.91 5.12
C THR A 18 -5.10 13.95 3.61
N GLU A 19 -5.47 15.07 2.97
CA GLU A 19 -5.37 15.20 1.52
C GLU A 19 -3.96 14.90 1.01
N GLU A 20 -2.92 15.40 1.69
CA GLU A 20 -1.52 15.13 1.33
C GLU A 20 -1.20 13.63 1.32
N VAL A 21 -1.71 12.86 2.29
CA VAL A 21 -1.51 11.41 2.34
C VAL A 21 -2.33 10.70 1.27
N ARG A 22 -3.55 11.18 0.99
CA ARG A 22 -4.41 10.62 -0.07
C ARG A 22 -3.83 10.86 -1.46
N GLU A 23 -3.29 12.05 -1.74
CA GLU A 23 -2.61 12.37 -3.00
C GLU A 23 -1.39 11.48 -3.23
N LYS A 24 -0.54 11.33 -2.20
CA LYS A 24 0.62 10.44 -2.25
C LYS A 24 0.21 8.99 -2.46
N ALA A 25 -0.85 8.54 -1.78
CA ALA A 25 -1.40 7.20 -1.93
C ALA A 25 -1.89 6.94 -3.37
N ARG A 26 -2.57 7.91 -4.01
CA ARG A 26 -3.01 7.79 -5.41
C ARG A 26 -1.82 7.70 -6.37
N ALA A 27 -0.81 8.57 -6.20
CA ALA A 27 0.41 8.52 -7.01
C ALA A 27 1.17 7.19 -6.81
N ALA A 28 1.18 6.67 -5.59
CA ALA A 28 1.79 5.39 -5.25
C ALA A 28 1.08 4.19 -5.90
N VAL A 29 -0.26 4.19 -5.95
CA VAL A 29 -1.02 3.19 -6.70
C VAL A 29 -0.63 3.24 -8.17
N LYS A 30 -0.61 4.44 -8.78
CA LYS A 30 -0.23 4.59 -10.19
C LYS A 30 1.19 4.12 -10.47
N TRP A 31 2.11 4.41 -9.55
CA TRP A 31 3.48 3.92 -9.65
C TRP A 31 3.54 2.39 -9.63
N CYS A 32 2.78 1.74 -8.75
CA CYS A 32 2.72 0.27 -8.69
C CYS A 32 2.15 -0.34 -9.97
N GLU A 33 1.16 0.30 -10.61
CA GLU A 33 0.67 -0.13 -11.92
C GLU A 33 1.79 -0.11 -12.97
N CYS A 34 2.51 1.00 -13.09
CA CYS A 34 3.63 1.12 -14.03
C CYS A 34 4.76 0.14 -13.70
N ALA A 35 5.12 0.01 -12.42
CA ALA A 35 6.17 -0.91 -11.97
C ALA A 35 5.84 -2.36 -12.30
N SER A 36 4.56 -2.76 -12.19
CA SER A 36 4.10 -4.11 -12.56
C SER A 36 4.31 -4.43 -14.05
N GLN A 37 4.28 -3.43 -14.92
CA GLN A 37 4.47 -3.62 -16.38
C GLN A 37 5.94 -3.88 -16.75
N VAL A 38 6.88 -3.40 -15.93
CA VAL A 38 8.32 -3.44 -16.21
C VAL A 38 9.09 -4.28 -15.18
N ASP A 39 8.38 -5.04 -14.35
CA ASP A 39 9.00 -5.86 -13.31
C ASP A 39 9.81 -7.00 -13.92
N ALA A 40 11.09 -7.10 -13.56
CA ALA A 40 12.00 -8.12 -14.09
C ALA A 40 11.56 -9.56 -13.75
N ASP A 41 10.85 -9.75 -12.64
CA ASP A 41 10.34 -11.06 -12.21
C ASP A 41 8.89 -11.31 -12.69
N GLY A 42 8.30 -10.37 -13.45
CA GLY A 42 6.91 -10.41 -13.86
C GLY A 42 5.90 -10.29 -12.71
N LYS A 43 6.33 -9.78 -11.54
CA LYS A 43 5.47 -9.70 -10.36
C LYS A 43 4.65 -8.42 -10.34
N VAL A 44 3.39 -8.57 -9.93
CA VAL A 44 2.51 -7.44 -9.66
C VAL A 44 2.97 -6.71 -8.40
N TRP A 45 2.98 -5.39 -8.47
CA TRP A 45 3.19 -4.48 -7.35
C TRP A 45 1.85 -4.03 -6.78
N GLU A 46 1.70 -4.07 -5.46
CA GLU A 46 0.52 -3.58 -4.75
C GLU A 46 0.93 -2.54 -3.70
N TYR A 47 0.30 -1.36 -3.77
CA TYR A 47 0.43 -0.36 -2.72
C TYR A 47 -0.51 -0.66 -1.54
N ARG A 48 -0.02 -0.41 -0.31
CA ARG A 48 -0.78 -0.57 0.94
C ARG A 48 -0.47 0.58 1.89
N LEU A 49 -1.46 1.43 2.17
CA LEU A 49 -1.41 2.43 3.23
C LEU A 49 -1.92 1.81 4.54
N ILE A 50 -1.03 1.59 5.50
CA ILE A 50 -1.32 0.87 6.75
C ILE A 50 -1.34 1.87 7.92
N PRO A 51 -2.44 1.97 8.68
CA PRO A 51 -2.45 2.76 9.91
C PRO A 51 -1.49 2.13 10.94
N GLY A 52 -0.65 2.95 11.58
CA GLY A 52 0.42 2.48 12.45
C GLY A 52 -0.06 1.65 13.66
N ASP A 53 -1.28 1.89 14.14
CA ASP A 53 -1.91 1.14 15.23
C ASP A 53 -2.27 -0.31 14.85
N LYS A 54 -2.27 -0.65 13.55
CA LYS A 54 -2.55 -2.02 13.06
C LYS A 54 -1.30 -2.89 13.02
N ILE A 55 -0.12 -2.32 13.26
CA ILE A 55 1.14 -3.04 13.29
C ILE A 55 1.38 -3.54 14.72
N VAL A 56 1.03 -4.81 14.95
CA VAL A 56 1.16 -5.48 16.25
C VAL A 56 2.07 -6.69 16.13
N VAL A 57 2.99 -6.84 17.08
CA VAL A 57 3.89 -8.00 17.15
C VAL A 57 3.07 -9.30 17.23
N GLY A 58 3.46 -10.30 16.44
CA GLY A 58 2.74 -11.57 16.33
C GLY A 58 1.78 -11.63 15.13
N ASN A 59 1.40 -10.50 14.53
CA ASN A 59 0.63 -10.50 13.29
C ASN A 59 1.50 -10.86 12.08
N THR A 60 0.89 -11.54 11.11
CA THR A 60 1.54 -11.85 9.83
C THR A 60 1.45 -10.67 8.87
N LEU A 61 2.39 -10.56 7.92
CA LEU A 61 2.32 -9.57 6.84
C LEU A 61 0.99 -9.62 6.07
N LYS A 62 0.49 -10.84 5.78
CA LYS A 62 -0.79 -11.03 5.07
C LYS A 62 -1.95 -10.39 5.83
N TYR A 63 -1.98 -10.55 7.15
CA TYR A 63 -3.00 -9.95 8.01
C TYR A 63 -2.87 -8.43 8.02
N VAL A 64 -1.69 -7.89 8.33
CA VAL A 64 -1.47 -6.44 8.46
C VAL A 64 -1.70 -5.72 7.13
N ALA A 65 -1.23 -6.25 6.00
CA ALA A 65 -1.46 -5.68 4.68
C ALA A 65 -2.95 -5.72 4.27
N GLY A 66 -3.73 -6.66 4.82
CA GLY A 66 -5.17 -6.73 4.64
C GLY A 66 -5.95 -5.66 5.40
N LEU A 67 -5.32 -4.99 6.38
CA LEU A 67 -5.89 -3.88 7.15
C LEU A 67 -5.57 -2.50 6.54
N ALA A 68 -5.01 -2.47 5.32
CA ALA A 68 -4.69 -1.23 4.64
C ALA A 68 -5.96 -0.41 4.35
N VAL A 69 -5.83 0.91 4.45
CA VAL A 69 -6.90 1.87 4.12
C VAL A 69 -7.18 1.80 2.62
N ALA A 70 -8.46 1.84 2.25
CA ALA A 70 -8.87 1.89 0.85
C ALA A 70 -8.42 3.21 0.21
N VAL A 71 -7.70 3.12 -0.91
CA VAL A 71 -7.29 4.26 -1.71
C VAL A 71 -8.19 4.28 -2.94
N SER A 72 -9.02 5.30 -3.09
CA SER A 72 -9.79 5.53 -4.30
C SER A 72 -8.87 6.13 -5.35
N THR A 73 -8.72 5.45 -6.47
CA THR A 73 -8.24 6.06 -7.71
C THR A 73 -9.47 6.60 -8.43
N GLU A 74 -9.61 7.92 -8.52
CA GLU A 74 -10.57 8.52 -9.45
C GLU A 74 -10.02 8.33 -10.87
N ASP A 75 -10.90 7.96 -11.81
CA ASP A 75 -10.64 7.96 -13.26
C ASP A 75 -10.78 9.39 -13.83
#